data_AF-A0A7C2ZYQ9-F1
#
_entry.id   AF-A0A7C2ZYQ9-F1
#
_cell.length_a   1.000
_cell.length_b   1.000
_cell.length_c   1.000
_cell.angle_alpha   90.00
_cell.angle_beta   90.00
_cell.angle_gamma   90.00
#
_symmetry.space_group_name_H-M   'P 1'
#
loop_
_entity.id
_entity.type
_entity.pdbx_description
1 polymer ?
#
loop_
_entity_poly.entity_id
_entity_poly.type
_entity_poly.pdbx_seq_one_letter_code
_entity_poly.pdbx_strand_id
1 'polypeptide(L)'
;MFSGTCPSPPRLSLHRRRLKAARVCLGFGMRVQRSVFEAELTPAQLGRLKAKLLRVIDREQDSVRIYKLCADCIKQTEVICGPPVVEASRVLVY
;
A
#
# COMPACT_ATOMS: atom_id res chain seq x y z
N MET A 1 -12.64 -23.57 21.52
CA MET A 1 -11.22 -23.94 21.45
C MET A 1 -10.77 -23.86 19.99
N PHE A 2 -10.17 -22.74 19.57
CA PHE A 2 -9.52 -22.61 18.26
C PHE A 2 -8.11 -22.10 18.49
N SER A 3 -7.26 -22.97 19.03
CA SER A 3 -5.81 -22.77 19.08
C SER A 3 -5.22 -23.35 17.81
N GLY A 4 -5.36 -22.62 16.70
CA GLY A 4 -4.65 -22.88 15.45
C GLY A 4 -3.58 -21.82 15.27
N THR A 5 -2.40 -22.03 15.85
CA THR A 5 -1.23 -21.23 15.50
C THR A 5 -0.88 -21.52 14.04
N CYS A 6 -1.29 -20.62 13.15
CA CYS A 6 -0.87 -20.67 11.75
C CYS A 6 0.67 -20.60 11.70
N PRO A 7 1.33 -21.50 10.96
CA PRO A 7 2.78 -21.44 10.83
C PRO A 7 3.15 -20.14 10.12
N SER A 8 3.98 -19.33 10.79
CA SER A 8 4.48 -18.10 10.19
C SER A 8 5.34 -18.45 8.96
N PRO A 9 5.09 -17.85 7.80
CA PRO A 9 5.81 -18.17 6.57
C PRO A 9 7.31 -17.85 6.73
N PRO A 10 8.20 -18.55 6.01
CA PRO A 10 9.63 -18.29 6.10
C PRO A 10 9.94 -16.84 5.74
N ARG A 11 10.71 -16.16 6.61
CA ARG A 11 11.00 -14.71 6.58
C ARG A 11 11.48 -14.18 5.21
N LEU A 12 12.14 -15.02 4.41
CA LEU A 12 12.63 -14.72 3.07
C LEU A 12 11.50 -14.57 2.02
N SER A 13 10.41 -15.33 2.15
CA SER A 13 9.26 -15.30 1.23
C SER A 13 8.46 -13.99 1.36
N LEU A 14 8.23 -13.56 2.61
CA LEU A 14 7.59 -12.28 2.95
C LEU A 14 8.38 -11.09 2.38
N HIS A 15 9.71 -11.10 2.51
CA HIS A 15 10.54 -10.03 1.99
C HIS A 15 10.42 -9.90 0.47
N ARG A 16 10.44 -11.02 -0.26
CA ARG A 16 10.26 -11.04 -1.72
C ARG A 16 8.87 -10.55 -2.14
N ARG A 17 7.78 -10.98 -1.47
CA ARG A 17 6.42 -10.50 -1.77
C ARG A 17 6.27 -9.01 -1.52
N ARG A 18 6.78 -8.51 -0.38
CA ARG A 18 6.76 -7.07 -0.06
C ARG A 18 7.48 -6.25 -1.13
N LEU A 19 8.65 -6.71 -1.61
CA LEU A 19 9.39 -6.02 -2.67
C LEU A 19 8.64 -6.02 -4.01
N LYS A 20 7.92 -7.11 -4.34
CA LYS A 20 7.06 -7.15 -5.53
C LYS A 20 5.88 -6.19 -5.41
N ALA A 21 5.16 -6.22 -4.29
CA ALA A 21 4.05 -5.30 -4.02
C ALA A 21 4.51 -3.83 -4.06
N ALA A 22 5.64 -3.54 -3.43
CA ALA A 22 6.30 -2.25 -3.51
C ALA A 22 6.58 -1.79 -4.95
N ARG A 23 7.10 -2.67 -5.80
CA ARG A 23 7.42 -2.37 -7.20
C ARG A 23 6.16 -2.08 -8.01
N VAL A 24 5.06 -2.76 -7.67
CA VAL A 24 3.74 -2.44 -8.22
C VAL A 24 3.33 -1.03 -7.80
N CYS A 25 3.32 -0.71 -6.50
CA CYS A 25 2.90 0.62 -6.00
C CYS A 25 3.73 1.77 -6.56
N LEU A 26 5.06 1.60 -6.66
CA LEU A 26 5.97 2.60 -7.25
C LEU A 26 5.68 2.90 -8.73
N GLY A 27 5.03 1.99 -9.45
CA GLY A 27 4.59 2.25 -10.83
C GLY A 27 3.36 3.15 -10.94
N PHE A 28 2.73 3.51 -9.81
CA PHE A 28 1.51 4.31 -9.75
C PHE A 28 1.67 5.56 -8.87
N GLY A 29 2.75 5.67 -8.09
CA GLY A 29 2.94 6.77 -7.15
C GLY A 29 4.28 6.72 -6.45
N MET A 30 4.36 7.36 -5.29
CA MET A 30 5.59 7.51 -4.51
C MET A 30 5.54 6.72 -3.21
N ARG A 31 6.72 6.31 -2.74
CA ARG A 31 6.87 5.68 -1.43
C ARG A 31 7.12 6.75 -0.37
N VAL A 32 6.30 6.77 0.67
CA VAL A 32 6.43 7.71 1.81
C VAL A 32 6.94 7.02 3.08
N GLN A 33 6.71 5.71 3.24
CA GLN A 33 7.33 4.88 4.28
C GLN A 33 7.66 3.49 3.73
N ARG A 34 8.20 2.58 4.55
CA ARG A 34 8.66 1.25 4.10
C ARG A 34 7.59 0.45 3.33
N SER A 35 6.34 0.51 3.78
CA SER A 35 5.19 -0.15 3.15
C SER A 35 4.04 0.82 2.88
N VAL A 36 4.27 2.13 2.92
CA VAL A 36 3.22 3.13 2.71
C VAL A 36 3.52 3.91 1.44
N PHE A 37 2.52 4.00 0.58
CA PHE A 37 2.61 4.60 -0.74
C PHE A 37 1.47 5.58 -0.96
N GLU A 38 1.77 6.68 -1.64
CA GLU A 38 0.80 7.68 -2.04
C GLU A 38 0.75 7.76 -3.56
N ALA A 39 -0.45 7.82 -4.12
CA ALA A 39 -0.66 7.88 -5.56
C ALA A 39 -1.89 8.71 -5.91
N GLU A 40 -1.79 9.57 -6.90
CA GLU A 40 -2.98 10.18 -7.53
C GLU A 40 -3.46 9.25 -8.64
N LEU A 41 -4.69 8.76 -8.50
CA LEU A 41 -5.22 7.70 -9.37
C LEU A 41 -6.61 8.02 -9.86
N THR A 42 -6.78 7.95 -11.18
CA THR A 42 -8.09 7.77 -11.80
C THR A 42 -8.74 6.46 -11.36
N PRO A 43 -10.07 6.32 -11.44
CA PRO A 43 -10.75 5.05 -11.12
C PRO A 43 -10.21 3.85 -11.90
N ALA A 44 -9.84 4.05 -13.17
CA ALA A 44 -9.24 3.01 -14.01
C ALA A 44 -7.84 2.61 -13.52
N GLN A 45 -6.99 3.57 -13.16
CA GLN A 45 -5.67 3.29 -12.58
C GLN A 45 -5.79 2.56 -11.24
N LEU A 46 -6.75 2.94 -10.39
CA LEU A 46 -7.01 2.26 -9.13
C LEU A 46 -7.44 0.80 -9.36
N GLY A 47 -8.29 0.54 -10.35
CA GLY A 47 -8.63 -0.82 -10.77
C GLY A 47 -7.41 -1.64 -11.19
N ARG A 48 -6.53 -1.06 -12.01
CA ARG A 48 -5.28 -1.70 -12.45
C ARG A 48 -4.31 -1.97 -11.29
N LEU A 49 -4.19 -1.04 -10.34
CA LEU A 49 -3.36 -1.20 -9.16
C LEU A 49 -3.84 -2.38 -8.31
N LYS A 50 -5.14 -2.43 -8.00
CA LYS A 50 -5.77 -3.53 -7.26
C LYS A 50 -5.52 -4.88 -7.95
N ALA A 51 -5.76 -4.96 -9.26
CA ALA A 51 -5.55 -6.18 -10.03
C ALA A 51 -4.09 -6.65 -10.00
N LYS A 52 -3.12 -5.74 -10.10
CA LYS A 52 -1.69 -6.07 -10.02
C LYS A 52 -1.27 -6.51 -8.61
N LEU A 53 -1.78 -5.84 -7.56
CA LEU A 53 -1.50 -6.20 -6.17
C LEU A 53 -2.02 -7.59 -5.83
N LEU A 54 -3.24 -7.93 -6.26
CA LEU A 54 -3.84 -9.25 -6.02
C LEU A 54 -3.07 -10.42 -6.65
N ARG A 55 -2.18 -10.16 -7.63
CA ARG A 55 -1.30 -11.17 -8.24
C ARG A 55 0.00 -11.40 -7.46
N VAL A 56 0.34 -10.51 -6.53
CA VAL A 56 1.63 -10.56 -5.81
C VAL A 56 1.51 -10.74 -4.31
N ILE A 57 0.37 -10.35 -3.71
CA ILE A 57 0.08 -10.53 -2.29
C ILE A 57 -0.52 -11.91 -2.01
N ASP A 58 -0.28 -12.40 -0.81
CA ASP A 58 -0.94 -13.57 -0.23
C ASP A 58 -2.12 -13.09 0.63
N ARG A 59 -3.35 -13.51 0.33
CA ARG A 59 -4.55 -13.02 1.01
C ARG A 59 -4.68 -13.50 2.46
N GLU A 60 -3.99 -14.56 2.84
CA GLU A 60 -4.05 -15.11 4.20
C GLU A 60 -2.99 -14.49 5.11
N GLN A 61 -1.89 -14.01 4.52
CA GLN A 61 -0.71 -13.55 5.26
C GLN A 61 -0.46 -12.04 5.14
N ASP A 62 -0.88 -11.44 4.03
CA ASP A 62 -0.63 -10.03 3.73
C ASP A 62 -1.94 -9.22 3.85
N SER A 63 -1.84 -8.00 4.35
CA SER A 63 -2.96 -7.05 4.43
C SER A 63 -2.64 -5.82 3.60
N VAL A 64 -3.59 -5.42 2.74
CA VAL A 64 -3.50 -4.18 1.97
C VAL A 64 -4.74 -3.32 2.23
N ARG A 65 -4.56 -2.04 2.54
CA ARG A 65 -5.63 -1.07 2.73
C ARG A 65 -5.44 0.10 1.77
N ILE A 66 -6.57 0.60 1.25
CA ILE A 66 -6.60 1.71 0.30
C ILE A 66 -7.52 2.78 0.85
N TYR A 67 -6.96 3.92 1.23
CA TYR A 67 -7.71 5.09 1.69
C TYR A 67 -7.78 6.11 0.57
N LYS A 68 -8.99 6.49 0.18
CA LYS A 68 -9.21 7.61 -0.75
C LYS A 68 -9.25 8.88 0.09
N LEU A 69 -8.34 9.82 -0.17
CA LEU A 69 -8.29 11.09 0.55
C LEU A 69 -8.96 12.18 -0.30
N CYS A 70 -9.86 12.94 0.31
CA CYS A 70 -10.34 14.18 -0.31
C CYS A 70 -9.34 15.31 -0.08
N ALA A 71 -9.54 16.45 -0.76
CA ALA A 71 -8.66 17.60 -0.64
C ALA A 71 -8.50 18.09 0.81
N ASP A 72 -9.56 18.08 1.61
CA ASP A 72 -9.50 18.54 2.99
C ASP A 72 -8.79 17.54 3.92
N CYS A 73 -8.91 16.23 3.68
CA CYS A 73 -8.11 15.23 4.40
C CYS A 73 -6.61 15.42 4.17
N ILE A 74 -6.22 15.78 2.95
CA ILE A 74 -4.82 16.01 2.59
C ILE A 74 -4.27 17.23 3.33
N LYS A 75 -5.02 18.34 3.40
CA LYS A 75 -4.63 19.54 4.14
C LYS A 75 -4.44 19.30 5.63
N GLN A 76 -5.19 18.36 6.20
CA GLN A 76 -5.09 17.96 7.60
C GLN A 76 -4.00 16.90 7.85
N THR A 77 -3.26 16.47 6.83
CA THR A 77 -2.21 15.46 6.99
C THR A 77 -0.95 16.10 7.54
N GLU A 78 -0.53 15.63 8.72
CA GLU A 78 0.71 16.07 9.35
C GLU A 78 1.83 15.05 9.13
N VAL A 79 3.00 15.53 8.69
CA VAL A 79 4.21 14.71 8.55
C VAL A 79 5.21 15.15 9.61
N ILE A 80 5.38 14.31 10.63
CA ILE A 80 6.36 14.55 11.71
C ILE A 80 7.79 14.30 11.21
N CYS A 81 7.98 13.29 10.36
CA CYS A 81 9.28 12.92 9.79
C CYS A 81 9.09 12.20 8.45
N GLY A 82 9.84 12.62 7.42
CA GLY A 82 9.77 12.04 6.08
C GLY A 82 9.54 13.10 5.00
N PRO A 83 9.28 12.66 3.75
CA PRO A 83 9.00 13.57 2.65
C PRO A 83 7.68 14.33 2.89
N PRO A 84 7.60 15.61 2.48
CA PRO A 84 6.38 16.40 2.66
C PRO A 84 5.24 15.85 1.79
N VAL A 85 4.00 16.13 2.22
CA VAL A 85 2.81 15.84 1.42
C VAL A 85 2.81 16.74 0.19
N VAL A 86 2.90 16.16 -1.01
CA VAL A 86 2.74 16.92 -2.26
C VAL A 86 1.24 17.03 -2.56
N GLU A 87 0.72 18.24 -2.70
CA GLU A 87 -0.70 18.51 -2.92
C GLU A 87 -1.18 18.03 -4.30
N ALA A 88 -2.01 16.99 -4.33
CA ALA A 88 -2.93 16.61 -5.41
C ALA A 88 -3.85 15.50 -4.89
N SER A 89 -5.00 15.23 -5.49
CA SER A 89 -5.99 14.23 -5.04
C SER A 89 -5.41 12.80 -4.87
N ARG A 90 -5.10 12.36 -3.64
CA ARG A 90 -4.34 11.11 -3.40
C ARG A 90 -5.16 9.95 -2.88
N VAL A 91 -4.69 8.76 -3.23
CA VAL A 91 -5.00 7.48 -2.63
C VAL A 91 -3.78 7.02 -1.83
N LEU A 92 -3.99 6.73 -0.55
CA LEU A 92 -2.98 6.14 0.33
C LEU A 92 -3.13 4.61 0.31
N VAL A 93 -2.03 3.91 0.05
CA VAL A 93 -1.96 2.45 0.02
C VAL A 93 -0.99 1.99 1.10
N TYR A 94 -1.52 1.18 2.03
CA TYR A 94 -0.80 0.52 3.12
C TYR A 94 -0.78 -0.98 2.90
#